data_AF-A0A4Q5UVS7-F1
#
_entry.id   AF-A0A4Q5UVS7-F1
#
_cell.length_a   1.000
_cell.length_b   1.000
_cell.length_c   1.000
_cell.angle_alpha   90.00
_cell.angle_beta   90.00
_cell.angle_gamma   90.00
#
_symmetry.space_group_name_H-M   'P 1'
#
loop_
_entity.id
_entity.type
_entity.pdbx_description
1 polymer ?
#
loop_
_entity_poly.entity_id
_entity_poly.type
_entity_poly.pdbx_seq_one_letter_code
_entity_poly.pdbx_strand_id
1 'polypeptide(L)'
;MKFRKEDLLSTVKFLNDVYQEGYEYITYPRDRNLYNGNEIMAFYEKENAERHAVVNGDWYVEPIEPFLKNMVAASKGKELPEIIETGHYY
;
A
#
# COMPACT_ATOMS: atom_id res chain seq x y z
N MET A 1 6.68 12.21 7.09
CA MET A 1 7.60 11.08 7.28
C MET A 1 8.29 10.83 5.94
N LYS A 2 9.61 11.09 5.80
CA LYS A 2 10.31 10.89 4.53
C LYS A 2 10.55 9.38 4.36
N PHE A 3 9.82 8.72 3.47
CA PHE A 3 10.19 7.38 3.01
C PHE A 3 11.67 7.40 2.63
N ARG A 4 12.48 6.50 3.19
CA ARG A 4 13.83 6.31 2.64
C ARG A 4 13.64 5.79 1.22
N LYS A 5 14.38 6.34 0.26
CA LYS A 5 14.25 5.99 -1.15
C LYS A 5 14.38 4.47 -1.40
N GLU A 6 15.19 3.80 -0.59
CA GLU A 6 15.39 2.35 -0.61
C GLU A 6 14.12 1.57 -0.28
N ASP A 7 13.38 1.99 0.76
CA ASP A 7 12.11 1.38 1.17
C ASP A 7 11.02 1.53 0.10
N LEU A 8 11.00 2.68 -0.60
CA LEU A 8 10.07 2.91 -1.69
C LEU A 8 10.37 1.98 -2.87
N LEU A 9 11.64 1.83 -3.24
CA LEU A 9 12.05 0.97 -4.35
C LEU A 9 11.84 -0.52 -4.06
N SER A 10 12.12 -0.97 -2.83
CA SER A 10 11.86 -2.35 -2.42
C SER A 10 10.36 -2.66 -2.42
N THR A 11 9.53 -1.73 -1.93
CA THR A 11 8.07 -1.85 -1.96
C THR A 11 7.53 -1.91 -3.39
N VAL A 12 8.00 -1.04 -4.29
CA VAL A 12 7.59 -1.06 -5.71
C VAL A 12 7.95 -2.40 -6.36
N LYS A 13 9.16 -2.92 -6.08
CA LYS A 13 9.58 -4.22 -6.59
C LYS A 13 8.65 -5.35 -6.11
N PHE A 14 8.41 -5.43 -4.80
CA PHE A 14 7.51 -6.42 -4.22
C PHE A 14 6.12 -6.38 -4.85
N LEU A 15 5.52 -5.18 -4.94
CA LEU A 15 4.19 -4.99 -5.53
C LEU A 15 4.12 -5.41 -7.00
N ASN A 16 5.17 -5.14 -7.76
CA ASN A 16 5.24 -5.55 -9.15
C ASN A 16 5.37 -7.07 -9.29
N ASP A 17 6.15 -7.72 -8.43
CA ASP A 17 6.32 -9.18 -8.42
C ASP A 17 4.97 -9.87 -8.11
N VAL A 18 4.27 -9.46 -7.05
CA VAL A 18 2.96 -10.05 -6.70
C VAL A 18 1.86 -9.70 -7.71
N TYR A 19 1.88 -8.52 -8.33
CA TYR A 19 0.92 -8.19 -9.39
C TYR A 19 1.10 -9.12 -10.60
N GLN A 20 2.34 -9.44 -10.98
CA GLN A 20 2.64 -10.38 -12.06
C GLN A 20 2.23 -11.82 -11.72
N GLU A 21 2.23 -12.19 -10.45
CA GLU A 21 1.72 -13.47 -9.94
C GLU A 21 0.19 -13.55 -9.87
N GLY A 22 -0.52 -12.46 -10.20
CA GLY A 22 -1.98 -12.39 -10.29
C GLY A 22 -2.69 -11.95 -9.02
N TYR A 23 -1.97 -11.42 -8.02
CA TYR A 23 -2.60 -10.81 -6.85
C TYR A 23 -3.25 -9.47 -7.24
N GLU A 24 -4.42 -9.17 -6.68
CA GLU A 24 -5.20 -7.98 -7.06
C GLU A 24 -5.30 -6.93 -5.95
N TYR A 25 -5.20 -7.33 -4.68
CA TYR A 25 -5.41 -6.47 -3.52
C TYR A 25 -4.22 -6.50 -2.58
N ILE A 26 -4.01 -5.40 -1.84
CA ILE A 26 -3.05 -5.32 -0.76
C ILE A 26 -3.69 -4.82 0.53
N THR A 27 -3.06 -5.17 1.65
CA THR A 27 -3.32 -4.53 2.92
C THR A 27 -2.05 -3.95 3.52
N TYR A 28 -2.17 -2.78 4.16
CA TYR A 28 -1.06 -2.13 4.86
C TYR A 28 -1.57 -1.39 6.10
N PRO A 29 -0.75 -1.25 7.17
CA PRO A 29 -1.17 -0.61 8.41
C PRO A 29 -1.44 0.89 8.21
N ARG A 30 -2.48 1.41 8.87
CA ARG A 30 -2.82 2.84 8.85
C ARG A 30 -1.80 3.69 9.61
N ASP A 31 -1.42 3.26 10.82
CA ASP A 31 -0.35 3.89 11.59
C ASP A 31 0.95 3.09 11.45
N ARG A 32 1.87 3.66 10.69
CA ARG A 32 3.18 3.06 10.39
C ARG A 32 4.18 3.18 11.54
N ASN A 33 3.86 3.91 12.61
CA ASN A 33 4.68 3.98 13.82
C ASN A 33 4.35 2.87 14.81
N LEU A 34 3.13 2.33 14.76
CA LEU A 34 2.63 1.28 15.65
C LEU A 34 3.11 -0.12 15.25
N TYR A 35 3.41 -0.32 13.96
CA TYR A 35 3.88 -1.59 13.40
C TYR A 35 5.21 -1.34 12.71
N ASN A 36 6.30 -1.89 13.26
CA ASN A 36 7.68 -1.68 12.82
C ASN A 36 7.89 -2.03 11.32
N GLY A 37 7.62 -1.07 10.43
CA GLY A 37 8.09 -1.02 9.05
C GLY A 37 7.21 -1.73 8.02
N ASN A 38 6.73 -0.98 7.01
CA ASN A 38 6.37 -1.39 5.65
C ASN A 38 5.68 -2.77 5.44
N GLU A 39 4.91 -3.27 6.40
CA GLU A 39 4.19 -4.53 6.22
C GLU A 39 3.07 -4.32 5.19
N ILE A 40 3.29 -4.87 3.99
CA ILE A 40 2.29 -4.92 2.93
C ILE A 40 2.06 -6.39 2.61
N MET A 41 0.81 -6.82 2.73
CA MET A 41 0.38 -8.18 2.37
C MET A 41 -0.43 -8.11 1.08
N ALA A 42 -0.30 -9.10 0.20
CA ALA A 42 -1.04 -9.17 -1.07
C ALA A 42 -2.04 -10.32 -1.06
N PHE A 43 -3.18 -10.12 -1.71
CA PHE A 43 -4.31 -11.05 -1.76
C PHE A 43 -4.88 -11.14 -3.19
N TYR A 44 -5.28 -12.35 -3.58
CA TYR A 44 -6.00 -12.58 -4.83
C TYR A 44 -7.42 -11.98 -4.80
N GLU A 45 -8.11 -12.10 -3.67
CA GLU A 45 -9.51 -11.71 -3.53
C GLU A 45 -9.67 -10.61 -2.49
N LYS A 46 -10.57 -9.67 -2.78
CA LYS A 46 -10.90 -8.54 -1.90
C LYS A 46 -11.36 -8.99 -0.51
N GLU A 47 -12.21 -10.02 -0.45
CA GLU A 47 -12.78 -10.51 0.82
C GLU A 47 -11.70 -11.01 1.79
N ASN A 48 -10.64 -11.62 1.26
CA ASN A 48 -9.53 -12.10 2.08
C ASN A 48 -8.70 -10.94 2.61
N ALA A 49 -8.48 -9.90 1.80
CA ALA A 49 -7.81 -8.67 2.22
C ALA A 49 -8.63 -7.93 3.30
N GLU A 50 -9.93 -7.79 3.11
CA GLU A 50 -10.83 -7.17 4.09
C GLU A 50 -10.87 -7.95 5.41
N ARG A 51 -10.96 -9.28 5.34
CA ARG A 51 -10.90 -10.13 6.53
C ARG A 51 -9.57 -9.98 7.27
N HIS A 52 -8.46 -9.97 6.53
CA HIS A 52 -7.14 -9.73 7.12
C HIS A 52 -7.08 -8.37 7.82
N ALA A 53 -7.58 -7.31 7.18
CA ALA A 53 -7.58 -5.98 7.76
C ALA A 53 -8.39 -5.92 9.07
N VAL A 54 -9.61 -6.48 9.08
CA VAL A 54 -10.47 -6.52 10.27
C VAL A 54 -9.83 -7.28 11.43
N VAL A 55 -9.19 -8.42 11.16
CA VAL A 55 -8.53 -9.24 12.20
C VAL A 55 -7.30 -8.55 12.79
N ASN A 56 -6.55 -7.82 11.97
CA ASN A 56 -5.32 -7.14 12.39
C ASN A 56 -5.53 -5.68 12.84
N GLY A 57 -6.79 -5.23 12.96
CA GLY A 57 -7.15 -3.91 13.47
C GLY A 57 -7.21 -2.84 12.39
N ASP A 58 -6.38 -1.79 12.53
CA ASP A 58 -6.46 -0.58 11.69
C ASP A 58 -5.54 -0.69 10.46
N TRP A 59 -5.98 -1.50 9.50
CA TRP A 59 -5.30 -1.72 8.22
C TRP A 59 -6.17 -1.24 7.07
N TYR A 60 -5.54 -0.64 6.06
CA TYR A 60 -6.19 -0.30 4.81
C TYR A 60 -6.20 -1.48 3.84
N VAL A 61 -7.18 -1.48 2.93
CA VAL A 61 -7.30 -2.42 1.82
C VAL A 61 -7.36 -1.60 0.54
N GLU A 62 -6.47 -1.85 -0.41
CA GLU A 62 -6.45 -1.16 -1.70
C GLU A 62 -6.15 -2.12 -2.86
N PRO A 63 -6.65 -1.86 -4.07
CA PRO A 63 -6.22 -2.59 -5.26
C PRO A 63 -4.74 -2.30 -5.57
N ILE A 64 -3.99 -3.32 -5.99
CA ILE A 64 -2.55 -3.21 -6.25
C ILE A 64 -2.25 -2.26 -7.41
N GLU A 65 -2.97 -2.36 -8.52
CA GLU A 65 -2.67 -1.59 -9.74
C GLU A 65 -2.61 -0.06 -9.53
N PRO A 66 -3.64 0.60 -8.98
CA PRO A 66 -3.58 2.04 -8.72
C PRO A 66 -2.50 2.41 -7.69
N PHE A 67 -2.32 1.58 -6.65
CA PHE A 67 -1.31 1.81 -5.63
C PHE A 67 0.11 1.74 -6.21
N LEU A 68 0.40 0.69 -6.97
CA LEU A 68 1.67 0.48 -7.67
C LEU A 68 1.97 1.64 -8.62
N LYS A 69 0.97 2.11 -9.39
CA LYS A 69 1.13 3.26 -10.30
C LYS A 69 1.56 4.52 -9.55
N ASN A 70 0.94 4.80 -8.40
CA ASN A 70 1.28 5.94 -7.55
C ASN A 70 2.70 5.82 -6.97
N MET A 71 3.06 4.62 -6.49
CA MET A 71 4.39 4.34 -5.93
C MET A 71 5.50 4.43 -7.00
N VAL A 72 5.24 3.98 -8.23
CA VAL A 72 6.16 4.14 -9.36
C VAL A 72 6.32 5.62 -9.72
N ALA A 73 5.23 6.39 -9.78
CA ALA A 73 5.29 7.83 -10.06
C ALA A 73 6.12 8.57 -9.00
N ALA A 74 5.90 8.24 -7.72
CA ALA A 74 6.66 8.74 -6.58
C ALA A 74 8.17 8.44 -6.70
N SER A 75 8.52 7.21 -7.09
CA SER A 75 9.92 6.78 -7.22
C SER A 75 10.69 7.55 -8.30
N LYS A 76 9.98 8.07 -9.31
CA LYS A 76 10.54 8.83 -10.43
C LYS A 76 10.72 10.33 -10.13
N GLY A 77 10.41 10.79 -8.92
CA GLY A 77 10.73 12.15 -8.47
C GLY A 77 9.74 13.24 -8.87
N LYS A 78 8.55 12.90 -9.37
CA LYS A 78 7.41 13.82 -9.24
C LYS A 78 6.96 13.72 -7.78
N GLU A 79 6.92 14.86 -7.10
CA GLU A 79 6.40 14.97 -5.73
C GLU A 79 5.18 14.06 -5.57
N LEU A 80 5.24 13.12 -4.63
CA LEU A 80 4.08 12.33 -4.23
C LEU A 80 2.94 13.32 -4.02
N PRO A 81 1.79 13.19 -4.71
CA PRO A 81 0.61 13.91 -4.27
C PRO A 81 0.43 13.52 -2.80
N GLU A 82 0.34 14.54 -1.96
CA GLU A 82 0.08 14.37 -0.54
C GLU A 82 -1.12 13.42 -0.41
N ILE A 83 -0.95 12.32 0.34
CA ILE A 83 -2.07 11.42 0.60
C ILE A 83 -3.04 12.24 1.44
N ILE A 84 -4.03 12.83 0.78
CA ILE A 84 -5.07 13.60 1.43
C ILE A 84 -5.83 12.58 2.26
N GLU A 85 -5.69 12.71 3.58
CA GLU A 85 -6.56 12.07 4.56
C GLU A 85 -7.99 12.25 4.06
N THR A 86 -8.69 11.15 3.76
CA THR A 86 -10.07 11.18 3.29
C THR A 86 -10.95 11.81 4.38
N GLY A 87 -11.06 13.13 4.34
CA GLY A 87 -12.01 13.94 5.08
C GLY A 87 -13.29 14.03 4.27
N HIS A 88 -14.40 13.72 4.94
CA HIS A 88 -15.77 13.73 4.46
C HIS A 88 -16.09 14.87 3.46
N TYR A 89 -16.68 14.52 2.32
CA TYR A 89 -17.35 15.47 1.44
C TYR A 89 -18.80 15.68 1.95
N TYR A 90 -19.10 16.91 2.38
CA TYR A 90 -20.46 17.48 2.45
C TYR A 90 -20.62 18.49 1.33
#